data_AF-A0A401PVS6-F1
#
_entry.id   AF-A0A401PVS6-F1
#
_cell.length_a   1.000
_cell.length_b   1.000
_cell.length_c   1.000
_cell.angle_alpha   90.00
_cell.angle_beta   90.00
_cell.angle_gamma   90.00
#
_symmetry.space_group_name_H-M   'P 1'
#
loop_
_entity.id
_entity.type
_entity.pdbx_description
1 polymer ?
#
loop_
_entity_poly.entity_id
_entity_poly.type
_entity_poly.pdbx_seq_one_letter_code
_entity_poly.pdbx_strand_id
1 'polypeptide(L)'
;KSSDILKSTRGMSIVRKYNKVAYVLVKFEVLYHKAWTKEISTMKYVLQATLLIRDQETEKMYSNFDHRILEILREAKCMLKMDLEVPELAKRLLKTEQMLKTNSNNLEVHCI
;
A
#
# COMPACT_ATOMS: atom_id res chain seq x y z
N LYS A 1 -28.70 17.49 27.81
CA LYS A 1 -30.03 17.53 27.12
C LYS A 1 -30.07 16.73 25.80
N SER A 2 -28.97 16.46 25.11
CA SER A 2 -28.92 15.60 23.90
C SER A 2 -28.88 14.08 24.17
N SER A 3 -28.55 13.67 25.40
CA SER A 3 -28.48 12.26 25.85
C SER A 3 -29.84 11.56 25.87
N ASP A 4 -30.91 12.28 26.20
CA ASP A 4 -32.23 11.67 26.40
C ASP A 4 -32.88 11.28 25.06
N ILE A 5 -32.53 11.99 23.99
CA ILE A 5 -32.98 11.70 22.62
C ILE A 5 -32.34 10.41 22.10
N LEU A 6 -31.06 10.16 22.42
CA LEU A 6 -30.35 8.92 22.04
C LEU A 6 -30.86 7.71 22.84
N LYS A 7 -31.31 7.92 24.08
CA LYS A 7 -31.94 6.89 24.92
C LYS A 7 -33.39 6.57 24.53
N SER A 8 -34.05 7.43 23.75
CA SER A 8 -35.37 7.16 23.21
C SER A 8 -35.35 5.94 22.28
N THR A 9 -36.48 5.22 22.15
CA THR A 9 -36.60 4.05 21.27
C THR A 9 -36.19 4.36 19.81
N ARG A 10 -36.52 5.56 19.32
CA ARG A 10 -36.11 6.04 18.00
C ARG A 10 -34.60 6.29 17.93
N GLY A 11 -34.02 6.96 18.91
CA GLY A 11 -32.58 7.19 19.00
C GLY A 11 -31.78 5.88 19.03
N MET A 12 -32.21 4.93 19.87
CA MET A 12 -31.58 3.60 19.96
C MET A 12 -31.65 2.83 18.65
N SER A 13 -32.73 2.98 17.87
CA SER A 13 -32.84 2.34 16.55
C SER A 13 -31.80 2.87 15.55
N ILE A 14 -31.51 4.19 15.60
CA ILE A 14 -30.51 4.84 14.75
C ILE A 14 -29.11 4.43 15.20
N VAL A 15 -28.84 4.44 16.51
CA VAL A 15 -27.56 4.00 17.08
C VAL A 15 -27.26 2.55 16.69
N ARG A 16 -28.25 1.65 16.74
CA ARG A 16 -28.08 0.25 16.31
C ARG A 16 -27.71 0.14 14.83
N LYS A 17 -28.36 0.92 13.95
CA LYS A 17 -28.04 0.94 12.51
C LYS A 17 -26.63 1.49 12.27
N TYR A 18 -26.28 2.59 12.91
CA TYR A 18 -24.94 3.17 12.83
C TYR A 18 -23.88 2.17 13.29
N ASN A 19 -24.05 1.57 14.46
CA ASN A 19 -23.10 0.58 14.99
C ASN A 19 -22.96 -0.62 14.06
N LYS A 20 -24.05 -1.07 13.42
CA LYS A 20 -24.00 -2.15 12.43
C LYS A 20 -23.17 -1.76 11.21
N VAL A 21 -23.35 -0.56 10.68
CA VAL A 21 -22.57 -0.07 9.52
C VAL A 21 -21.11 0.14 9.91
N ALA A 22 -20.85 0.82 11.02
CA ALA A 22 -19.49 1.04 11.53
C ALA A 22 -18.74 -0.29 11.74
N TYR A 23 -19.40 -1.29 12.32
CA TYR A 23 -18.82 -2.63 12.46
C TYR A 23 -18.46 -3.27 11.11
N VAL A 24 -19.33 -3.14 10.10
CA VAL A 24 -19.06 -3.69 8.76
C VAL A 24 -17.90 -2.95 8.10
N LEU A 25 -17.82 -1.63 8.22
CA LEU A 25 -16.71 -0.83 7.67
C LEU A 25 -15.37 -1.23 8.30
N VAL A 26 -15.30 -1.30 9.64
CA VAL A 26 -14.07 -1.74 10.32
C VAL A 26 -13.70 -3.18 9.92
N LYS A 27 -14.68 -4.07 9.81
CA LYS A 27 -14.43 -5.45 9.36
C LYS A 27 -13.88 -5.48 7.94
N PHE A 28 -14.42 -4.65 7.05
CA PHE A 28 -13.93 -4.51 5.67
C PHE A 28 -12.48 -4.02 5.65
N GLU A 29 -12.15 -2.97 6.41
CA GLU A 29 -10.78 -2.44 6.52
C GLU A 29 -9.79 -3.52 6.99
N VAL A 30 -10.15 -4.26 8.04
CA VAL A 30 -9.31 -5.35 8.56
C VAL A 30 -9.12 -6.46 7.53
N LEU A 31 -10.18 -6.84 6.81
CA LEU A 31 -10.09 -7.88 5.79
C LEU A 31 -9.22 -7.45 4.61
N TYR A 32 -9.40 -6.21 4.14
CA TYR A 32 -8.65 -5.67 3.03
C TYR A 32 -7.16 -5.53 3.37
N HIS A 33 -6.86 -5.00 4.56
CA HIS A 33 -5.49 -4.89 5.06
C HIS A 33 -4.80 -6.26 5.14
N LYS A 34 -5.51 -7.28 5.67
CA LYS A 34 -4.99 -8.66 5.73
C LYS A 34 -4.75 -9.26 4.35
N ALA A 35 -5.68 -9.04 3.40
CA ALA A 35 -5.53 -9.54 2.04
C ALA A 35 -4.31 -8.92 1.35
N TRP A 36 -4.16 -7.61 1.45
CA TRP A 36 -3.02 -6.87 0.93
C TRP A 36 -1.68 -7.35 1.52
N THR A 37 -1.61 -7.52 2.85
CA THR A 37 -0.40 -8.02 3.52
C THR A 37 -0.02 -9.43 3.04
N LYS A 38 -1.00 -10.30 2.80
CA LYS A 38 -0.78 -11.64 2.26
C LYS A 38 -0.25 -11.57 0.83
N GLU A 39 -0.86 -10.73 -0.01
CA GLU A 39 -0.46 -10.57 -1.41
C GLU A 39 1.00 -10.10 -1.53
N ILE A 40 1.37 -9.05 -0.78
CA ILE A 40 2.75 -8.56 -0.78
C ILE A 40 3.72 -9.64 -0.33
N SER A 41 3.37 -10.42 0.69
CA SER A 41 4.22 -11.52 1.15
C SER A 41 4.47 -12.56 0.06
N THR A 42 3.48 -12.81 -0.82
CA THR A 42 3.63 -13.72 -1.98
C THR A 42 4.41 -13.09 -3.15
N MET A 43 4.37 -11.77 -3.31
CA MET A 43 5.06 -11.05 -4.39
C MET A 43 6.60 -11.06 -4.28
N LYS A 44 7.16 -11.57 -3.17
CA LYS A 44 8.61 -11.72 -2.97
C LYS A 44 9.30 -12.46 -4.13
N TYR A 45 8.62 -13.43 -4.74
CA TYR A 45 9.15 -14.19 -5.87
C TYR A 45 9.15 -13.40 -7.19
N VAL A 46 8.17 -12.51 -7.39
CA VAL A 46 8.07 -11.68 -8.61
C VAL A 46 9.13 -10.59 -8.63
N LEU A 47 9.48 -10.04 -7.46
CA LEU A 47 10.53 -9.01 -7.32
C LEU A 47 11.95 -9.52 -7.59
N GLN A 48 12.15 -10.84 -7.66
CA GLN A 48 13.42 -11.47 -8.03
C GLN A 48 13.54 -11.73 -9.54
N ALA A 49 12.53 -11.39 -10.33
CA ALA A 49 12.57 -11.53 -11.79
C ALA A 49 13.64 -10.62 -12.40
N THR A 50 14.23 -11.07 -13.51
CA THR A 50 15.30 -10.34 -14.21
C THR A 50 14.80 -8.97 -14.66
N LEU A 51 15.36 -7.89 -14.09
CA LEU A 51 14.96 -6.51 -14.37
C LEU A 51 15.32 -6.04 -15.77
N LEU A 52 16.22 -6.74 -16.47
CA LEU A 52 16.63 -6.45 -17.84
C LEU A 52 16.40 -7.70 -18.68
N ILE A 53 15.51 -7.60 -19.66
CA ILE A 53 15.24 -8.65 -20.63
C ILE A 53 15.77 -8.14 -21.97
N ARG A 54 16.63 -8.93 -22.63
CA ARG A 54 17.07 -8.63 -23.99
C ARG A 54 15.98 -9.13 -24.93
N ASP A 55 15.41 -8.21 -25.71
CA ASP A 55 14.55 -8.60 -26.80
C ASP A 55 15.39 -9.32 -27.86
N GLN A 56 14.97 -10.54 -28.22
CA GLN A 56 15.68 -11.40 -29.16
C GLN A 56 15.61 -10.86 -30.59
N GLU A 57 14.65 -9.99 -30.90
CA GLU A 57 14.43 -9.47 -32.26
C GLU A 57 15.15 -8.12 -32.48
N THR A 58 15.17 -7.24 -31.47
CA THR A 58 15.74 -5.89 -31.59
C THR A 58 17.10 -5.72 -30.93
N GLU A 59 17.60 -6.74 -30.22
CA GLU A 59 18.80 -6.73 -29.37
C GLU A 59 18.83 -5.66 -28.27
N LYS A 60 17.76 -4.88 -28.12
CA LYS A 60 17.63 -3.82 -27.12
C LYS A 60 17.26 -4.43 -25.77
N MET A 61 17.81 -3.87 -24.70
CA MET A 61 17.44 -4.23 -23.34
C MET A 61 16.18 -3.47 -22.93
N TYR A 62 15.15 -4.21 -22.54
CA TYR A 62 13.95 -3.67 -21.92
C TYR A 62 13.99 -3.91 -20.43
N SER A 63 13.50 -2.94 -19.66
CA SER A 63 13.39 -3.13 -18.23
C SER A 63 12.08 -3.80 -17.87
N ASN A 64 12.14 -4.98 -17.24
CA ASN A 64 11.00 -5.73 -16.73
C ASN A 64 10.47 -5.11 -15.42
N PHE A 65 10.23 -3.80 -15.42
CA PHE A 65 9.60 -3.13 -14.28
C PHE A 65 8.10 -3.39 -14.34
N ASP A 66 7.64 -4.35 -13.53
CA ASP A 66 6.22 -4.57 -13.33
C ASP A 66 5.60 -3.33 -12.64
N HIS A 67 4.62 -2.71 -13.30
CA HIS A 67 3.79 -1.63 -12.77
C HIS A 67 3.24 -1.91 -11.36
N ARG A 68 3.04 -3.20 -11.00
CA ARG A 68 2.63 -3.63 -9.67
C ARG A 68 3.59 -3.16 -8.57
N ILE A 69 4.88 -3.04 -8.85
CA ILE A 69 5.88 -2.54 -7.88
C ILE A 69 5.60 -1.08 -7.53
N LEU A 70 5.23 -0.25 -8.50
CA LEU A 70 4.91 1.17 -8.28
C LEU A 70 3.60 1.32 -7.50
N GLU A 71 2.63 0.43 -7.72
CA GLU A 71 1.39 0.38 -6.95
C GLU A 71 1.67 0.04 -5.49
N ILE A 72 2.44 -1.03 -5.23
CA ILE A 72 2.82 -1.43 -3.86
C ILE A 72 3.58 -0.30 -3.15
N LEU A 73 4.47 0.41 -3.84
CA LEU A 73 5.17 1.56 -3.25
C LEU A 73 4.21 2.68 -2.85
N ARG A 74 3.20 2.98 -3.68
CA ARG A 74 2.17 3.98 -3.35
C ARG A 74 1.30 3.53 -2.19
N GLU A 75 0.81 2.30 -2.23
CA GLU A 75 -0.03 1.70 -1.18
C GLU A 75 0.71 1.66 0.16
N ALA A 76 1.97 1.23 0.16
CA ALA A 76 2.80 1.18 1.37
C ALA A 76 3.04 2.58 1.97
N LYS A 77 3.23 3.62 1.15
CA LYS A 77 3.31 5.01 1.65
C LYS A 77 2.01 5.47 2.30
N CYS A 78 0.87 5.13 1.70
CA CYS A 78 -0.44 5.44 2.26
C CYS A 78 -0.65 4.72 3.60
N MET A 79 -0.31 3.43 3.69
CA MET A 79 -0.44 2.67 4.93
C MET A 79 0.45 3.22 6.05
N LEU A 80 1.70 3.60 5.75
CA LEU A 80 2.57 4.24 6.74
C LEU A 80 2.02 5.59 7.22
N LYS A 81 1.41 6.39 6.34
CA LYS A 81 0.77 7.66 6.72
C LYS A 81 -0.49 7.47 7.59
N MET A 82 -1.10 6.30 7.52
CA MET A 82 -2.26 5.90 8.33
C MET A 82 -1.85 5.17 9.62
N ASP A 83 -0.55 5.11 9.94
CA ASP A 83 0.01 4.34 11.06
C ASP A 83 -0.38 2.85 11.06
N LEU A 84 -0.56 2.27 9.87
CA LEU A 84 -0.86 0.85 9.69
C LEU A 84 0.43 0.03 9.52
N GLU A 85 0.37 -1.24 9.94
CA GLU A 85 1.51 -2.15 9.83
C GLU A 85 1.79 -2.51 8.37
N VAL A 86 3.02 -2.28 7.92
CA VAL A 86 3.44 -2.61 6.55
C VAL A 86 4.40 -3.81 6.56
N PRO A 87 4.21 -4.81 5.67
CA PRO A 87 5.12 -5.94 5.54
C PRO A 87 6.58 -5.52 5.29
N GLU A 88 7.51 -6.28 5.83
CA GLU A 88 8.95 -6.00 5.72
C GLU A 88 9.43 -5.87 4.27
N LEU A 89 8.82 -6.63 3.35
CA LEU A 89 9.12 -6.54 1.92
C LEU A 89 8.83 -5.15 1.35
N ALA A 90 7.66 -4.58 1.66
CA ALA A 90 7.27 -3.25 1.20
C ALA A 90 8.13 -2.15 1.84
N LYS A 91 8.53 -2.31 3.11
CA LYS A 91 9.50 -1.42 3.77
C LYS A 91 10.85 -1.41 3.05
N ARG A 92 11.36 -2.59 2.67
CA ARG A 92 12.60 -2.70 1.88
C ARG A 92 12.48 -2.01 0.53
N LEU A 93 11.38 -2.21 -0.19
CA LEU A 93 11.14 -1.54 -1.47
C LEU A 93 11.13 -0.02 -1.34
N LEU A 94 10.47 0.51 -0.30
CA LEU A 94 10.46 1.96 -0.03
C LEU A 94 11.86 2.50 0.24
N LYS A 95 12.69 1.76 1.00
CA LYS A 95 14.07 2.13 1.26
C LYS A 95 14.91 2.13 -0.02
N THR A 96 14.74 1.13 -0.88
CA THR A 96 15.40 1.06 -2.19
C THR A 96 14.98 2.24 -3.08
N GLU A 97 13.68 2.59 -3.12
CA GLU A 97 13.19 3.76 -3.87
C GLU A 97 13.84 5.05 -3.36
N GLN A 98 13.91 5.25 -2.04
CA GLN A 98 14.54 6.42 -1.44
C GLN A 98 16.03 6.50 -1.79
N MET A 99 16.76 5.38 -1.69
CA MET A 99 18.18 5.33 -2.05
C MET A 99 18.41 5.67 -3.52
N LEU A 100 17.59 5.14 -4.43
CA LEU A 100 17.67 5.46 -5.86
C LEU A 100 17.42 6.95 -6.13
N LYS A 101 16.42 7.55 -5.47
CA LYS A 101 16.13 8.98 -5.58
C LYS A 101 17.27 9.85 -5.06
N THR A 102 17.84 9.52 -3.90
CA THR A 102 18.99 10.23 -3.34
C THR A 102 20.21 10.13 -4.27
N ASN A 103 20.48 8.94 -4.82
CA ASN A 103 21.58 8.76 -5.76
C ASN A 103 21.37 9.56 -7.04
N SER A 104 20.16 9.58 -7.60
CA SER A 104 19.83 10.40 -8.78
C SER A 104 20.08 11.89 -8.52
N ASN A 105 19.61 12.41 -7.39
CA ASN A 105 19.82 13.81 -7.03
C ASN A 105 21.32 14.12 -6.86
N ASN A 106 22.08 13.24 -6.21
CA ASN A 106 23.52 13.43 -6.02
C ASN A 106 24.29 13.43 -7.35
N LEU A 107 23.86 12.63 -8.33
CA LEU A 107 24.43 12.62 -9.67
C LEU A 107 24.08 13.91 -10.43
N GLU A 108 22.87 14.46 -10.27
CA GLU A 108 22.50 15.76 -10.84
C GLU A 108 23.28 16.92 -10.20
N VAL A 109 23.52 16.89 -8.88
CA VAL A 109 24.28 17.94 -8.18
C VAL A 109 25.78 17.91 -8.51
N HIS A 110 26.34 16.74 -8.84
CA HIS A 110 27.75 16.61 -9.26
C HIS A 110 28.00 16.92 -10.74
N CYS A 111 26.95 17.13 -11.54
CA CYS A 111 27.05 17.52 -12.94
C CYS A 111 26.87 19.03 -13.20
N ILE A 112 26.96 19.87 -12.15
CA ILE A 112 26.95 21.35 -12.24
C ILE A 112 28.31 21.91 -11.82
#